data_AF-A0A7S3S6E6-F1
#
_entry.id   AF-A0A7S3S6E6-F1
#
_cell.length_a   1.000
_cell.length_b   1.000
_cell.length_c   1.000
_cell.angle_alpha   90.00
_cell.angle_beta   90.00
_cell.angle_gamma   90.00
#
_symmetry.space_group_name_H-M   'P 1'
#
loop_
_entity.id
_entity.type
_entity.pdbx_description
1 polymer ?
#
loop_
_entity_poly.entity_id
_entity_poly.type
_entity_poly.pdbx_seq_one_letter_code
_entity_poly.pdbx_strand_id
1 'polypeptide(L)'
;MHHDKQLGFVVKTIGFLNADKVKDFYWSGTGDIFTISEREGTTMNVKTIYSFYMINEEEQKVTNLQHATKGGGKGITSRLVGQEKKFEFRKIARHEDPNTMSSAVWDFSGRFFAIIGEMKPFDREKLKSFRIFSMFGELLTLKEKVVMLSHFAFRPRPTGILTKNQLTKLRQTYRETYAKKLREEDRLEKASANKGISDSKKVVRDKFLNEFFMPLRQEYEKNIDQ
;
A
#
# COMPACT_ATOMS: atom_id res chain seq x y z
N MET A 1 26.55 10.36 26.20
CA MET A 1 25.85 9.13 25.76
C MET A 1 24.38 9.27 26.13
N HIS A 2 23.51 9.55 25.16
CA HIS A 2 22.06 9.50 25.38
C HIS A 2 21.60 8.05 25.29
N HIS A 3 21.14 7.48 26.39
CA HIS A 3 20.43 6.22 26.38
C HIS A 3 19.08 6.45 25.70
N ASP A 4 18.92 5.90 24.50
CA ASP A 4 17.64 5.82 23.81
C ASP A 4 16.73 4.89 24.64
N LYS A 5 15.72 5.47 25.31
CA LYS A 5 14.70 4.73 26.07
C LYS A 5 13.65 4.21 25.09
N GLN A 6 14.05 3.40 24.10
CA GLN A 6 13.09 2.77 23.20
C GLN A 6 12.21 1.83 24.02
N LEU A 7 10.96 2.28 24.23
CA LEU A 7 9.83 1.43 24.58
C LEU A 7 9.86 0.26 23.60
N GLY A 8 9.96 -0.98 24.10
CA GLY A 8 9.98 -2.16 23.27
C GLY A 8 8.79 -2.14 22.30
N PHE A 9 9.08 -2.21 21.00
CA PHE A 9 8.05 -2.29 19.98
C PHE A 9 7.64 -3.74 19.81
N VAL A 10 6.34 -4.01 19.86
CA VAL A 10 5.79 -5.33 19.58
C VAL A 10 5.79 -5.51 18.06
N VAL A 11 6.74 -6.30 17.55
CA VAL A 11 6.76 -6.69 16.13
C VAL A 11 5.73 -7.79 15.94
N LYS A 12 4.67 -7.50 15.19
CA LYS A 12 3.71 -8.52 14.75
C LYS A 12 3.96 -8.82 13.28
N THR A 13 4.14 -10.10 12.94
CA THR A 13 4.24 -10.53 11.55
C THR A 13 2.90 -10.29 10.87
N ILE A 14 2.86 -9.36 9.92
CA ILE A 14 1.63 -8.98 9.20
C ILE A 14 1.50 -9.63 7.82
N GLY A 15 2.42 -10.54 7.47
CA GLY A 15 2.32 -11.37 6.28
C GLY A 15 3.57 -12.22 6.07
N PHE A 16 3.45 -13.20 5.18
CA PHE A 16 4.57 -13.99 4.68
C PHE A 16 4.70 -13.75 3.18
N LEU A 17 5.87 -13.30 2.77
CA LEU A 17 6.27 -13.30 1.37
C LEU A 17 7.22 -14.48 1.18
N ASN A 18 7.10 -15.17 0.05
CA ASN A 18 8.02 -16.24 -0.26
C ASN A 18 9.41 -15.63 -0.48
N ALA A 19 10.34 -15.92 0.44
CA ALA A 19 11.69 -15.37 0.43
C ALA A 19 12.43 -15.63 -0.90
N ASP A 20 12.16 -16.78 -1.54
CA ASP A 20 12.79 -17.16 -2.81
C ASP A 20 12.42 -16.24 -3.97
N LYS A 21 11.27 -15.54 -3.86
CA LYS A 21 10.79 -14.62 -4.89
C LYS A 21 11.28 -13.20 -4.66
N VAL A 22 11.60 -12.82 -3.42
CA VAL A 22 11.96 -11.43 -3.11
C VAL A 22 13.43 -11.19 -3.44
N LYS A 23 13.67 -10.24 -4.35
CA LYS A 23 15.02 -9.83 -4.74
C LYS A 23 15.55 -8.71 -3.86
N ASP A 24 14.72 -7.69 -3.58
CA ASP A 24 15.18 -6.49 -2.87
C ASP A 24 14.01 -5.69 -2.26
N PHE A 25 14.31 -4.85 -1.26
CA PHE A 25 13.38 -3.95 -0.57
C PHE A 25 13.86 -2.51 -0.65
N TYR A 26 12.98 -1.61 -1.05
CA TYR A 26 13.25 -0.19 -1.18
C TYR A 26 12.33 0.61 -0.27
N TRP A 27 12.87 1.13 0.83
CA TRP A 27 12.14 2.00 1.75
C TRP A 27 12.11 3.43 1.24
N SER A 28 10.95 4.08 1.35
CA SER A 28 10.86 5.52 1.16
C SER A 28 11.59 6.25 2.30
N GLY A 29 12.04 7.48 2.05
CA GLY A 29 12.67 8.29 3.10
C GLY A 29 11.71 8.70 4.23
N THR A 30 10.39 8.54 4.06
CA THR A 30 9.41 8.78 5.13
C THR A 30 9.17 7.57 6.02
N GLY A 31 9.44 6.36 5.54
CA GLY A 31 9.20 5.11 6.27
C GLY A 31 7.77 4.57 6.16
N ASP A 32 6.82 5.34 5.63
CA ASP A 32 5.40 4.94 5.54
C ASP A 32 5.09 4.12 4.27
N ILE A 33 6.04 4.06 3.33
CA ILE A 33 5.88 3.41 2.03
C ILE A 33 7.16 2.63 1.73
N PHE A 34 7.00 1.47 1.10
CA PHE A 34 8.12 0.72 0.56
C PHE A 34 7.72 0.02 -0.74
N THR A 35 8.74 -0.34 -1.51
CA THR A 35 8.60 -1.12 -2.74
C THR A 35 9.38 -2.40 -2.58
N ILE A 36 8.79 -3.52 -3.01
CA ILE A 36 9.48 -4.81 -3.10
C ILE A 36 9.76 -5.09 -4.57
N SER A 37 10.97 -5.54 -4.88
CA SER A 37 11.25 -6.18 -6.17
C SER A 37 11.19 -7.69 -6.03
N GLU A 38 10.38 -8.33 -6.86
CA GLU A 38 10.13 -9.77 -6.86
C GLU A 38 10.53 -10.35 -8.22
N ARG A 39 11.05 -11.57 -8.24
CA ARG A 39 11.23 -12.37 -9.45
C ARG A 39 10.03 -13.29 -9.60
N GLU A 40 9.29 -13.13 -10.69
CA GLU A 40 8.17 -13.99 -11.03
C GLU A 40 8.40 -14.62 -12.40
N GLY A 41 8.21 -15.94 -12.49
CA GLY A 41 8.38 -16.70 -13.72
C GLY A 41 9.19 -17.98 -13.50
N THR A 42 9.28 -18.78 -14.57
CA THR A 42 10.16 -19.96 -14.64
C THR A 42 11.54 -19.56 -15.14
N THR A 43 12.54 -20.43 -15.00
CA THR A 43 13.97 -20.18 -15.28
C THR A 43 14.27 -19.52 -16.64
N MET A 44 13.38 -19.69 -17.64
CA MET A 44 13.56 -19.12 -18.97
C MET A 44 12.82 -17.79 -19.21
N ASN A 45 11.89 -17.40 -18.33
CA ASN A 45 11.06 -16.19 -18.46
C ASN A 45 10.92 -15.47 -17.11
N VAL A 46 12.04 -15.23 -16.43
CA VAL A 46 12.04 -14.50 -15.16
C VAL A 46 11.80 -13.01 -15.43
N LYS A 47 10.70 -12.49 -14.91
CA LYS A 47 10.35 -11.08 -14.95
C LYS A 47 10.59 -10.46 -13.59
N THR A 48 11.01 -9.20 -13.57
CA THR A 48 11.11 -8.44 -12.31
C THR A 48 9.81 -7.66 -12.10
N ILE A 49 9.25 -7.74 -10.90
CA ILE A 49 8.00 -7.09 -10.53
C ILE A 49 8.26 -6.16 -9.37
N TYR A 50 7.81 -4.92 -9.50
CA TYR A 50 7.87 -3.92 -8.45
C TYR A 50 6.48 -3.73 -7.84
N SER A 51 6.35 -4.13 -6.59
CA SER A 51 5.11 -4.07 -5.81
C SER A 51 5.22 -2.94 -4.78
N PHE A 52 4.33 -1.95 -4.84
CA PHE A 52 4.31 -0.81 -3.93
C PHE A 52 3.38 -1.10 -2.75
N TYR A 53 3.83 -0.77 -1.54
CA TYR A 53 3.10 -0.99 -0.30
C TYR A 53 3.07 0.28 0.55
N MET A 54 1.91 0.54 1.13
CA MET A 54 1.68 1.61 2.09
C MET A 54 1.37 1.01 3.46
N ILE A 55 1.93 1.61 4.51
CA ILE A 55 1.67 1.23 5.89
C ILE A 55 0.53 2.12 6.40
N ASN A 56 -0.61 1.51 6.71
CA ASN A 56 -1.71 2.22 7.35
C ASN A 56 -1.77 1.83 8.83
N GLU A 57 -1.99 2.81 9.70
CA GLU A 57 -2.40 2.57 11.08
C GLU A 57 -3.91 2.26 11.06
N GLU A 58 -4.29 1.07 11.52
CA GLU A 58 -5.69 0.70 11.67
C GLU A 58 -6.24 1.37 12.93
N GLU A 59 -7.20 2.28 12.75
CA GLU A 59 -7.94 2.84 13.87
C GLU A 59 -8.72 1.70 14.56
N GLN A 60 -8.31 1.33 15.77
CA GLN A 60 -9.10 0.42 16.60
C GLN A 60 -10.48 1.06 16.83
N LYS A 61 -11.52 0.50 16.20
CA LYS A 61 -12.89 0.72 16.67
C LYS A 61 -12.97 0.15 18.07
N VAL A 62 -12.96 1.03 19.07
CA VAL A 62 -13.19 0.65 20.46
C VAL A 62 -14.64 0.17 20.55
N THR A 63 -14.88 -1.12 20.35
CA THR A 63 -16.12 -1.77 20.77
C THR A 63 -16.08 -1.83 22.30
N ASN A 64 -16.55 -0.76 22.93
CA ASN A 64 -16.86 -0.75 24.36
C ASN A 64 -17.99 -1.75 24.62
N LEU A 65 -17.64 -3.02 24.81
CA LEU A 65 -18.45 -4.02 25.48
C LEU A 65 -17.67 -4.45 26.72
N GLN A 66 -17.78 -3.65 27.77
CA GLN A 66 -17.51 -4.14 29.12
C GLN A 66 -18.72 -3.86 30.00
N HIS A 67 -19.38 -4.96 30.34
CA HIS A 67 -20.37 -5.09 31.40
C HIS A 67 -19.85 -4.47 32.70
N ALA A 68 -20.63 -3.56 33.27
CA ALA A 68 -20.45 -3.10 34.62
C ALA A 68 -20.69 -4.26 35.61
N THR A 69 -19.62 -4.82 36.17
CA THR A 69 -19.71 -5.61 37.39
C THR A 69 -19.42 -4.68 38.58
N LYS A 70 -20.45 -4.41 39.37
CA LYS A 70 -20.33 -3.71 40.65
C LYS A 70 -19.61 -4.64 41.65
N GLY A 71 -18.41 -4.27 42.07
CA GLY A 71 -17.71 -4.95 43.17
C GLY A 71 -16.56 -4.09 43.68
N GLY A 72 -16.69 -3.58 44.90
CA GLY A 72 -15.72 -2.68 45.53
C GLY A 72 -14.39 -3.37 45.86
N GLY A 73 -13.30 -2.62 45.77
CA GLY A 73 -11.98 -3.05 46.21
C GLY A 73 -10.90 -2.06 45.79
N LYS A 74 -10.23 -1.46 46.79
CA LYS A 74 -9.15 -0.47 46.65
C LYS A 74 -7.98 -1.01 45.81
N GLY A 75 -7.48 -0.19 44.88
CA GLY A 75 -6.21 -0.40 44.18
C GLY A 75 -6.22 0.10 42.73
N ILE A 76 -6.17 1.42 42.51
CA ILE A 76 -5.96 1.98 41.16
C ILE A 76 -4.45 1.93 40.88
N THR A 77 -3.94 0.75 40.54
CA THR A 77 -2.78 0.67 39.64
C THR A 77 -3.29 1.02 38.26
N SER A 78 -2.95 2.22 37.78
CA SER A 78 -3.03 2.59 36.37
C SER A 78 -2.23 1.56 35.56
N ARG A 79 -2.89 0.48 35.12
CA ARG A 79 -2.40 -0.28 33.98
C ARG A 79 -2.47 0.70 32.82
N LEU A 80 -1.30 1.14 32.36
CA LEU A 80 -1.11 1.66 31.02
C LEU A 80 -1.64 0.58 30.06
N VAL A 81 -2.94 0.63 29.77
CA VAL A 81 -3.50 -0.08 28.63
C VAL A 81 -2.92 0.64 27.42
N GLY A 82 -1.73 0.21 27.01
CA GLY A 82 -1.12 0.67 25.78
C GLY A 82 -2.13 0.40 24.68
N GLN A 83 -2.58 1.45 24.01
CA GLN A 83 -3.36 1.30 22.79
C GLN A 83 -2.46 0.53 21.81
N GLU A 84 -2.76 -0.75 21.59
CA GLU A 84 -2.05 -1.55 20.61
C GLU A 84 -2.35 -0.99 19.23
N LYS A 85 -1.41 -0.19 18.71
CA LYS A 85 -1.47 0.31 17.33
C LYS A 85 -1.29 -0.87 16.39
N LYS A 86 -2.33 -1.19 15.63
CA LYS A 86 -2.27 -2.22 14.60
C LYS A 86 -1.92 -1.54 13.28
N PHE A 87 -0.95 -2.10 12.56
CA PHE A 87 -0.56 -1.63 11.24
C PHE A 87 -0.92 -2.66 10.18
N GLU A 88 -1.39 -2.20 9.03
CA GLU A 88 -1.61 -3.03 7.84
C GLU A 88 -0.71 -2.59 6.70
N PHE A 89 -0.24 -3.55 5.90
CA PHE A 89 0.41 -3.27 4.63
C PHE A 89 -0.61 -3.37 3.50
N ARG A 90 -0.93 -2.24 2.89
CA ARG A 90 -1.80 -2.20 1.71
C ARG A 90 -0.94 -2.16 0.45
N LYS A 91 -1.08 -3.16 -0.41
CA LYS A 91 -0.50 -3.11 -1.76
C LYS A 91 -1.26 -2.07 -2.58
N ILE A 92 -0.56 -1.07 -3.10
CA ILE A 92 -1.16 0.08 -3.82
C ILE A 92 -0.91 0.02 -5.32
N ALA A 93 0.20 -0.58 -5.76
CA ALA A 93 0.52 -0.73 -7.18
C ALA A 93 1.38 -1.96 -7.45
N ARG A 94 1.36 -2.43 -8.69
CA ARG A 94 2.20 -3.51 -9.21
C ARG A 94 2.67 -3.15 -10.62
N HIS A 95 3.96 -3.20 -10.85
CA HIS A 95 4.56 -2.90 -12.15
C HIS A 95 5.48 -4.03 -12.59
N GLU A 96 5.29 -4.48 -13.83
CA GLU A 96 6.24 -5.37 -14.47
C GLU A 96 7.40 -4.55 -15.06
N ASP A 97 8.60 -5.06 -14.90
CA ASP A 97 9.79 -4.53 -15.55
C ASP A 97 10.24 -5.46 -16.67
N PRO A 98 10.18 -5.01 -17.94
CA PRO A 98 10.60 -5.82 -19.08
C PRO A 98 12.12 -5.92 -19.20
N ASN A 99 12.88 -5.14 -18.42
CA ASN A 99 14.33 -5.11 -18.49
C ASN A 99 14.95 -6.34 -17.81
N THR A 100 16.09 -6.81 -18.35
CA THR A 100 16.79 -8.00 -17.83
C THR A 100 17.43 -7.72 -16.47
N MET A 101 18.02 -6.53 -16.35
CA MET A 101 18.63 -6.05 -15.12
C MET A 101 18.04 -4.69 -14.79
N SER A 102 17.71 -4.48 -13.52
CA SER A 102 17.23 -3.21 -13.05
C SER A 102 17.63 -2.93 -11.62
N SER A 103 17.77 -1.64 -11.36
CA SER A 103 17.99 -1.03 -10.06
C SER A 103 16.88 -0.02 -9.80
N ALA A 104 16.51 0.17 -8.54
CA ALA A 104 15.51 1.17 -8.20
C ALA A 104 15.96 2.04 -7.04
N VAL A 105 15.40 3.25 -6.97
CA VAL A 105 15.75 4.24 -5.96
C VAL A 105 14.54 5.10 -5.61
N TRP A 106 14.35 5.33 -4.31
CA TRP A 106 13.41 6.34 -3.81
C TRP A 106 14.10 7.70 -3.73
N ASP A 107 13.35 8.77 -3.98
CA ASP A 107 13.80 10.09 -3.59
C ASP A 107 13.79 10.25 -2.05
N PHE A 108 14.59 11.18 -1.55
CA PHE A 108 14.73 11.41 -0.11
C PHE A 108 13.39 11.72 0.59
N SER A 109 12.43 12.32 -0.11
CA SER A 109 11.12 12.64 0.48
C SER A 109 10.06 11.54 0.31
N GLY A 110 10.39 10.43 -0.35
CA GLY A 110 9.46 9.31 -0.56
C GLY A 110 8.26 9.62 -1.48
N ARG A 111 8.36 10.68 -2.29
CA ARG A 111 7.33 11.12 -3.24
C ARG A 111 7.48 10.49 -4.62
N PHE A 112 8.71 10.14 -4.99
CA PHE A 112 9.05 9.61 -6.30
C PHE A 112 9.90 8.35 -6.16
N PHE A 113 9.57 7.37 -6.98
CA PHE A 113 10.34 6.14 -7.12
C PHE A 113 10.83 6.02 -8.55
N ALA A 114 12.09 5.69 -8.75
CA ALA A 114 12.64 5.46 -10.07
C ALA A 114 13.09 4.01 -10.23
N ILE A 115 12.73 3.40 -11.37
CA ILE A 115 13.28 2.13 -11.84
C ILE A 115 14.17 2.44 -13.03
N ILE A 116 15.42 2.00 -12.96
CA ILE A 116 16.40 2.11 -14.03
C ILE A 116 16.67 0.70 -14.53
N GLY A 117 16.38 0.47 -15.80
CA GLY A 117 16.54 -0.84 -16.44
C GLY A 117 17.61 -0.83 -17.52
N GLU A 118 18.27 -1.95 -17.70
CA GLU A 118 19.19 -2.22 -18.81
C GLU A 118 18.47 -3.13 -19.81
N MET A 119 18.36 -2.68 -21.07
CA MET A 119 17.52 -3.36 -22.05
C MET A 119 18.05 -4.75 -22.40
N LYS A 120 19.33 -4.87 -22.77
CA LYS A 120 19.99 -6.15 -23.02
C LYS A 120 21.48 -6.08 -22.68
N PRO A 121 22.05 -7.09 -22.00
CA PRO A 121 23.47 -7.10 -21.64
C PRO A 121 24.41 -7.17 -22.87
N PHE A 122 23.92 -7.66 -24.02
CA PHE A 122 24.70 -7.80 -25.26
C PHE A 122 24.52 -6.63 -26.24
N ASP A 123 23.75 -5.60 -25.87
CA ASP A 123 23.58 -4.44 -26.73
C ASP A 123 24.86 -3.58 -26.70
N ARG A 124 25.46 -3.34 -27.87
CA ARG A 124 26.71 -2.58 -28.00
C ARG A 124 26.55 -1.15 -27.51
N GLU A 125 25.35 -0.61 -27.61
CA GLU A 125 25.03 0.78 -27.25
C GLU A 125 24.73 0.97 -25.76
N LYS A 126 24.72 -0.12 -24.95
CA LYS A 126 24.40 -0.10 -23.50
C LYS A 126 23.18 0.77 -23.18
N LEU A 127 22.13 0.62 -23.97
CA LEU A 127 20.90 1.40 -23.82
C LEU A 127 20.25 1.11 -22.46
N LYS A 128 19.97 2.17 -21.71
CA LYS A 128 19.21 2.10 -20.46
C LYS A 128 17.85 2.75 -20.62
N SER A 129 16.90 2.29 -19.82
CA SER A 129 15.61 2.93 -19.64
C SER A 129 15.49 3.45 -18.22
N PHE A 130 14.68 4.49 -18.02
CA PHE A 130 14.23 4.84 -16.68
C PHE A 130 12.74 5.17 -16.67
N ARG A 131 12.10 4.78 -15.56
CA ARG A 131 10.70 5.01 -15.27
C ARG A 131 10.59 5.68 -13.91
N ILE A 132 9.89 6.80 -13.84
CA ILE A 132 9.62 7.52 -12.59
C ILE A 132 8.15 7.36 -12.26
N PHE A 133 7.89 6.96 -11.03
CA PHE A 133 6.57 6.74 -10.47
C PHE A 133 6.29 7.73 -9.34
N SER A 134 5.01 8.04 -9.12
CA SER A 134 4.55 8.71 -7.91
C SER A 134 4.65 7.76 -6.70
N MET A 135 4.50 8.30 -5.49
CA MET A 135 4.45 7.52 -4.26
C MET A 135 3.31 6.49 -4.24
N PHE A 136 2.28 6.69 -5.06
CA PHE A 136 1.15 5.76 -5.22
C PHE A 136 1.39 4.72 -6.32
N GLY A 137 2.56 4.76 -6.96
CA GLY A 137 2.91 3.87 -8.06
C GLY A 137 2.33 4.28 -9.40
N GLU A 138 1.89 5.51 -9.60
CA GLU A 138 1.45 5.98 -10.92
C GLU A 138 2.66 6.32 -11.77
N LEU A 139 2.70 5.88 -13.03
CA LEU A 139 3.80 6.21 -13.94
C LEU A 139 3.74 7.69 -14.35
N LEU A 140 4.77 8.46 -13.98
CA LEU A 140 4.87 9.89 -14.28
C LEU A 140 5.75 10.16 -15.50
N THR A 141 6.81 9.39 -15.68
CA THR A 141 7.76 9.58 -16.78
C THR A 141 8.36 8.26 -17.21
N LEU A 142 8.43 8.06 -18.52
CA LEU A 142 9.08 6.91 -19.15
C LEU A 142 10.07 7.42 -20.19
N LYS A 143 11.31 6.95 -20.11
CA LYS A 143 12.32 7.09 -21.17
C LYS A 143 12.90 5.71 -21.44
N GLU A 144 12.58 5.17 -22.62
CA GLU A 144 12.92 3.79 -22.98
C GLU A 144 14.37 3.63 -23.42
N LYS A 145 14.92 4.62 -24.13
CA LYS A 145 16.27 4.57 -24.68
C LYS A 145 17.04 5.82 -24.27
N VAL A 146 17.94 5.64 -23.31
CA VAL A 146 18.89 6.64 -22.85
C VAL A 146 20.28 6.10 -23.10
N VAL A 147 20.99 6.78 -23.99
CA VAL A 147 22.37 6.46 -24.35
C VAL A 147 23.30 7.02 -23.27
N MET A 148 24.34 6.26 -22.91
CA MET A 148 25.38 6.68 -21.96
C MET A 148 24.88 7.07 -20.55
N LEU A 149 23.75 6.53 -20.09
CA LEU A 149 23.31 6.73 -18.71
C LEU A 149 24.19 5.92 -17.74
N SER A 150 25.16 6.58 -17.11
CA SER A 150 26.07 5.95 -16.16
C SER A 150 25.40 5.72 -14.80
N HIS A 151 24.81 6.78 -14.23
CA HIS A 151 24.23 6.80 -12.89
C HIS A 151 22.94 7.60 -12.84
N PHE A 152 22.00 7.16 -12.02
CA PHE A 152 20.78 7.87 -11.70
C PHE A 152 20.65 8.02 -10.19
N ALA A 153 20.46 9.24 -9.73
CA ALA A 153 20.12 9.53 -8.36
C ALA A 153 19.22 10.75 -8.28
N PHE A 154 18.31 10.74 -7.31
CA PHE A 154 17.59 11.95 -6.96
C PHE A 154 18.51 12.90 -6.20
N ARG A 155 18.47 14.19 -6.54
CA ARG A 155 19.20 15.21 -5.79
C ARG A 155 18.66 15.26 -4.35
N PRO A 156 19.51 15.10 -3.32
CA PRO A 156 19.07 15.20 -1.93
C PRO A 156 18.55 16.62 -1.64
N ARG A 157 17.50 16.72 -0.84
CA ARG A 157 16.95 18.01 -0.42
C ARG A 157 17.61 18.47 0.87
N PRO A 158 18.02 19.74 0.98
CA PRO A 158 18.55 20.28 2.22
C PRO A 158 17.53 20.15 3.36
N THR A 159 17.99 19.70 4.52
CA THR A 159 17.21 19.71 5.76
C THR A 159 17.19 21.11 6.34
N GLY A 160 16.06 21.55 6.91
CA GLY A 160 15.99 22.79 7.68
C GLY A 160 15.80 24.09 6.87
N ILE A 161 15.31 24.01 5.62
CA ILE A 161 14.97 25.20 4.82
C ILE A 161 13.89 26.06 5.51
N LEU A 162 12.97 25.42 6.22
CA LEU A 162 11.87 26.08 6.91
C LEU A 162 12.19 26.28 8.39
N THR A 163 11.92 27.49 8.89
CA THR A 163 11.94 27.76 10.33
C THR A 163 10.80 27.01 11.03
N LYS A 164 10.91 26.79 12.34
CA LYS A 164 9.88 26.12 13.15
C LYS A 164 8.50 26.78 12.99
N ASN A 165 8.44 28.11 12.94
CA ASN A 165 7.19 28.86 12.78
C ASN A 165 6.56 28.64 11.40
N GLN A 166 7.37 28.64 10.34
CA GLN A 166 6.88 28.32 8.99
C GLN A 166 6.38 26.87 8.90
N LEU A 167 7.05 25.94 9.58
CA LEU A 167 6.62 24.55 9.64
C LEU A 167 5.27 24.39 10.34
N THR A 168 5.04 25.12 11.44
CA THR A 168 3.74 25.15 12.13
C THR A 168 2.64 25.68 11.22
N LYS A 169 2.87 26.83 10.56
CA LYS A 169 1.91 27.40 9.59
C LYS A 169 1.62 26.42 8.45
N LEU A 170 2.65 25.80 7.87
CA LEU A 170 2.49 24.83 6.80
C LEU A 170 1.67 23.61 7.24
N ARG A 171 1.92 23.08 8.44
CA ARG A 171 1.13 21.97 9.00
C ARG A 171 -0.32 22.36 9.23
N GLN A 172 -0.57 23.58 9.68
CA GLN A 172 -1.93 24.10 9.85
C GLN A 172 -2.65 24.21 8.51
N THR A 173 -2.04 24.87 7.51
CA THR A 173 -2.59 24.96 6.15
C THR A 173 -2.83 23.58 5.53
N TYR A 174 -1.91 22.63 5.72
CA TYR A 174 -2.09 21.25 5.27
C TYR A 174 -3.34 20.61 5.89
N ARG A 175 -3.51 20.72 7.20
CA ARG A 175 -4.68 20.16 7.91
C ARG A 175 -5.99 20.81 7.46
N GLU A 176 -6.00 22.12 7.27
CA GLU A 176 -7.20 22.88 6.93
C GLU A 176 -7.64 22.64 5.48
N THR A 177 -6.70 22.71 4.54
CA THR A 177 -7.01 22.70 3.10
C THR A 177 -6.95 21.31 2.49
N TYR A 178 -5.90 20.54 2.78
CA TYR A 178 -5.60 19.32 2.03
C TYR A 178 -6.03 18.05 2.77
N ALA A 179 -5.83 17.98 4.09
CA ALA A 179 -6.16 16.77 4.84
C ALA A 179 -7.67 16.47 4.85
N LYS A 180 -8.51 17.50 4.92
CA LYS A 180 -9.97 17.33 4.81
C LYS A 180 -10.37 16.84 3.41
N LYS A 181 -9.81 17.45 2.36
CA LYS A 181 -10.09 17.08 0.97
C LYS A 181 -9.67 15.63 0.69
N LEU A 182 -8.47 15.26 1.12
CA LEU A 182 -7.95 13.90 0.94
C LEU A 182 -8.82 12.85 1.66
N ARG A 183 -9.27 13.12 2.90
CA ARG A 183 -10.17 12.21 3.62
C ARG A 183 -11.52 12.04 2.93
N GLU A 184 -12.07 13.11 2.36
CA GLU A 184 -13.31 13.03 1.60
C GLU A 184 -13.13 12.25 0.29
N GLU A 185 -12.02 12.47 -0.43
CA GLU A 185 -11.67 11.72 -1.64
C GLU A 185 -11.51 10.22 -1.33
N ASP A 186 -10.75 9.86 -0.28
CA ASP A 186 -10.60 8.48 0.19
C ASP A 186 -11.95 7.85 0.58
N ARG A 187 -12.83 8.62 1.23
CA ARG A 187 -14.17 8.16 1.62
C ARG A 187 -15.02 7.86 0.40
N LEU A 188 -15.00 8.74 -0.59
CA LEU A 188 -15.73 8.58 -1.85
C LEU A 188 -15.21 7.40 -2.66
N GLU A 189 -13.90 7.22 -2.74
CA GLU A 189 -13.28 6.08 -3.43
C GLU A 189 -13.68 4.75 -2.77
N LYS A 190 -13.58 4.65 -1.44
CA LYS A 190 -14.03 3.46 -0.69
C LYS A 190 -15.53 3.20 -0.88
N ALA A 191 -16.35 4.24 -0.86
CA ALA A 191 -17.79 4.11 -1.09
C ALA A 191 -18.10 3.59 -2.51
N SER A 192 -17.39 4.12 -3.51
CA SER A 192 -17.53 3.71 -4.91
C SER A 192 -17.10 2.25 -5.12
N ALA A 193 -15.94 1.86 -4.58
CA ALA A 193 -15.45 0.48 -4.65
C ALA A 193 -16.44 -0.51 -3.98
N ASN A 194 -16.93 -0.18 -2.78
CA ASN A 194 -17.92 -1.01 -2.09
C ASN A 194 -19.24 -1.10 -2.85
N LYS A 195 -19.68 -0.01 -3.48
CA LYS A 195 -20.88 0.01 -4.33
C LYS A 195 -20.71 -0.91 -5.53
N GLY A 196 -19.57 -0.84 -6.24
CA GLY A 196 -19.30 -1.74 -7.37
C GLY A 196 -19.30 -3.23 -7.00
N ILE A 197 -18.78 -3.57 -5.82
CA ILE A 197 -18.84 -4.94 -5.28
C ILE A 197 -20.28 -5.34 -4.95
N SER A 198 -21.04 -4.45 -4.31
CA SER A 198 -22.44 -4.68 -3.97
C SER A 198 -23.31 -4.90 -5.22
N ASP A 199 -23.12 -4.07 -6.23
CA ASP A 199 -23.85 -4.16 -7.50
C ASP A 199 -23.52 -5.47 -8.22
N SER A 200 -22.25 -5.88 -8.23
CA SER A 200 -21.81 -7.16 -8.79
C SER A 200 -22.44 -8.36 -8.06
N LYS A 201 -22.48 -8.33 -6.72
CA LYS A 201 -23.15 -9.37 -5.91
C LYS A 201 -24.65 -9.42 -6.19
N LYS A 202 -25.29 -8.27 -6.37
CA LYS A 202 -26.71 -8.18 -6.71
C LYS A 202 -26.99 -8.83 -8.06
N VAL A 203 -26.18 -8.55 -9.09
CA VAL A 203 -26.33 -9.19 -10.42
C VAL A 203 -26.23 -10.71 -10.32
N VAL A 204 -25.24 -11.25 -9.60
CA VAL A 204 -25.09 -12.70 -9.44
C VAL A 204 -26.28 -13.32 -8.70
N ARG A 205 -26.73 -12.66 -7.62
CA ARG A 205 -27.89 -13.10 -6.84
C ARG A 205 -29.17 -13.09 -7.70
N ASP A 206 -29.42 -12.00 -8.42
CA ASP A 206 -30.62 -11.84 -9.22
C ASP A 206 -30.61 -12.85 -10.39
N LYS A 207 -29.45 -13.12 -10.98
CA LYS A 207 -29.27 -14.19 -11.99
C LYS A 207 -29.60 -15.57 -11.41
N PHE A 208 -29.05 -15.92 -10.25
CA PHE A 208 -29.33 -17.19 -9.58
C PHE A 208 -30.83 -17.33 -9.26
N LEU A 209 -31.45 -16.28 -8.73
CA LEU A 209 -32.87 -16.31 -8.39
C LEU A 209 -33.73 -16.48 -9.63
N ASN A 210 -33.50 -15.70 -10.67
CA ASN A 210 -34.38 -15.65 -11.84
C ASN A 210 -34.16 -16.80 -12.82
N GLU A 211 -32.92 -17.20 -13.06
CA GLU A 211 -32.60 -18.22 -14.07
C GLU A 211 -32.60 -19.64 -13.49
N PHE A 212 -32.29 -19.81 -12.20
CA PHE A 212 -32.16 -21.14 -11.59
C PHE A 212 -33.25 -21.42 -10.56
N PHE A 213 -33.36 -20.60 -9.52
CA PHE A 213 -34.20 -20.92 -8.36
C PHE A 213 -35.71 -20.81 -8.66
N MET A 214 -36.14 -19.72 -9.30
CA MET A 214 -37.56 -19.48 -9.59
C MET A 214 -38.17 -20.50 -10.57
N PRO A 215 -37.51 -20.85 -11.70
CA PRO A 215 -38.00 -21.91 -12.58
C PRO A 215 -38.09 -23.26 -11.89
N LEU A 216 -37.05 -23.65 -11.14
CA LEU A 216 -37.03 -24.91 -10.39
C LEU A 216 -38.19 -24.97 -9.38
N ARG A 217 -38.44 -23.88 -8.65
CA ARG A 217 -39.57 -23.78 -7.72
C ARG A 217 -40.91 -23.96 -8.43
N GLN A 218 -41.10 -23.33 -9.58
CA GLN A 218 -42.33 -23.47 -10.37
C GLN A 218 -42.55 -24.90 -10.87
N GLU A 219 -41.49 -25.60 -11.27
CA GLU A 219 -41.56 -27.03 -11.62
C GLU A 219 -41.95 -27.88 -10.41
N TYR A 220 -41.35 -27.64 -9.25
CA TYR A 220 -41.71 -28.34 -8.01
C TYR A 220 -43.17 -28.11 -7.61
N GLU A 221 -43.65 -26.87 -7.63
CA GLU A 221 -45.03 -26.54 -7.29
C GLU A 221 -46.03 -27.22 -8.24
N LYS A 222 -45.74 -27.26 -9.55
CA LYS A 222 -46.58 -27.98 -10.53
C LYS A 222 -46.64 -29.49 -10.30
N ASN A 223 -45.56 -30.08 -9.80
CA ASN A 223 -45.48 -31.53 -9.54
C ASN A 223 -46.09 -31.95 -8.20
N ILE A 224 -46.39 -31.01 -7.30
CA ILE A 224 -47.07 -31.27 -6.02
C ILE A 224 -48.59 -31.37 -6.21
N ASP A 225 -49.14 -30.66 -7.19
CA ASP A 225 -50.59 -30.61 -7.47
C ASP A 225 -51.08 -31.72 -8.42
N GLN A 226 -50.20 -32.67 -8.82
CA GLN A 226 -50.53 -33.88 -9.58
C GLN A 226 -50.57 -35.11 -8.67
#